data_AF-K1TUU3-F1
#
_entry.id   AF-K1TUU3-F1
#
_cell.length_a   1.000
_cell.length_b   1.000
_cell.length_c   1.000
_cell.angle_alpha   90.00
_cell.angle_beta   90.00
_cell.angle_gamma   90.00
#
_symmetry.space_group_name_H-M   'P 1'
#
loop_
_entity.id
_entity.type
_entity.pdbx_description
1 polymer ?
#
loop_
_entity_poly.entity_id
_entity_poly.type
_entity_poly.pdbx_seq_one_letter_code
_entity_poly.pdbx_strand_id
1 'polypeptide(L)'
;MLDIILRRETERALDEFETTGSWEECMITASRFAREHKRAVYHIYTSSHRLELEKHVDRISGEMMHSYVEAQAHGLRVSEADKKLVCDLYRFGITDIFYEWLENGMKEDLEAQIRRLSLLFTGNIRASLSRVQIPAES
;
A
#
# COMPACT_ATOMS: atom_id res chain seq x y z
N MET A 1 22.68 0.57 -9.90
CA MET A 1 21.86 0.48 -11.14
C MET A 1 20.48 -0.08 -10.84
N LEU A 2 20.37 -1.25 -10.19
CA LEU A 2 19.08 -1.86 -9.83
C LEU A 2 18.25 -1.04 -8.83
N ASP A 3 18.91 -0.50 -7.81
CA ASP A 3 18.29 0.40 -6.81
C ASP A 3 17.66 1.67 -7.44
N ILE A 4 18.30 2.24 -8.47
CA ILE A 4 17.78 3.41 -9.20
C ILE A 4 16.50 3.05 -9.96
N ILE A 5 16.44 1.83 -10.52
CA ILE A 5 15.26 1.34 -11.24
C ILE A 5 14.12 1.09 -10.26
N LEU A 6 14.39 0.39 -9.15
CA LEU A 6 13.42 0.19 -8.08
C LEU A 6 12.85 1.52 -7.59
N ARG A 7 13.72 2.50 -7.32
CA ARG A 7 13.32 3.82 -6.83
C ARG A 7 12.45 4.59 -7.82
N ARG A 8 12.79 4.61 -9.10
CA ARG A 8 11.98 5.29 -10.13
C ARG A 8 10.60 4.68 -10.27
N GLU A 9 10.51 3.36 -10.21
CA GLU A 9 9.25 2.65 -10.41
C GLU A 9 8.37 2.71 -9.16
N THR A 10 9.03 2.78 -8.01
CA THR A 10 8.44 3.18 -6.73
C THR A 10 7.87 4.60 -6.77
N GLU A 11 8.61 5.58 -7.30
CA GLU A 11 8.14 6.95 -7.50
C GLU A 11 6.93 6.98 -8.45
N ARG A 12 6.96 6.21 -9.55
CA ARG A 12 5.80 6.06 -10.45
C ARG A 12 4.55 5.49 -9.77
N ALA A 13 4.70 4.52 -8.88
CA ALA A 13 3.55 3.97 -8.14
C ALA A 13 2.93 5.02 -7.20
N LEU A 14 3.76 5.85 -6.59
CA LEU A 14 3.30 6.99 -5.79
C LEU A 14 2.64 8.07 -6.65
N ASP A 15 3.22 8.41 -7.81
CA ASP A 15 2.61 9.36 -8.76
C ASP A 15 1.22 8.88 -9.24
N GLU A 16 1.08 7.56 -9.47
CA GLU A 16 -0.21 6.94 -9.81
C GLU A 16 -1.21 7.08 -8.66
N PHE A 17 -0.76 6.88 -7.41
CA PHE A 17 -1.59 7.12 -6.25
C PHE A 17 -2.01 8.60 -6.13
N GLU A 18 -1.08 9.54 -6.29
CA GLU A 18 -1.38 10.97 -6.23
C GLU A 18 -2.39 11.39 -7.31
N THR A 19 -2.33 10.75 -8.48
CA THR A 19 -3.23 11.01 -9.60
C THR A 19 -4.63 10.42 -9.38
N THR A 20 -4.72 9.21 -8.82
CA THR A 20 -5.98 8.44 -8.76
C THR A 20 -6.65 8.45 -7.39
N GLY A 21 -5.90 8.71 -6.32
CA GLY A 21 -6.31 8.47 -4.94
C GLY A 21 -6.57 6.99 -4.62
N SER A 22 -6.08 6.07 -5.47
CA SER A 22 -6.42 4.64 -5.41
C SER A 22 -5.25 3.80 -4.92
N TRP A 23 -5.37 3.26 -3.70
CA TRP A 23 -4.35 2.35 -3.16
C TRP A 23 -4.25 1.05 -3.97
N GLU A 24 -5.37 0.59 -4.56
CA GLU A 24 -5.36 -0.62 -5.40
C GLU A 24 -4.55 -0.40 -6.68
N GLU A 25 -4.72 0.73 -7.37
CA GLU A 25 -4.00 1.00 -8.63
C GLU A 25 -2.50 1.24 -8.37
N CYS A 26 -2.16 1.84 -7.23
CA CYS A 26 -0.77 1.94 -6.76
C CYS A 26 -0.14 0.55 -6.56
N MET A 27 -0.82 -0.35 -5.82
CA MET A 27 -0.33 -1.72 -5.62
C MET A 27 -0.26 -2.52 -6.92
N ILE A 28 -1.26 -2.36 -7.80
CA ILE A 28 -1.29 -3.02 -9.11
C ILE A 28 -0.10 -2.56 -9.95
N THR A 29 0.19 -1.26 -9.99
CA THR A 29 1.34 -0.69 -10.68
C THR A 29 2.65 -1.26 -10.14
N ALA A 30 2.83 -1.30 -8.82
CA ALA A 30 4.01 -1.90 -8.19
C ALA A 30 4.14 -3.41 -8.52
N SER A 31 3.03 -4.15 -8.53
CA SER A 31 3.02 -5.58 -8.87
C SER A 31 3.36 -5.85 -10.33
N ARG A 32 2.91 -5.00 -11.26
CA ARG A 32 3.23 -5.09 -12.69
C ARG A 32 4.72 -4.88 -12.92
N PHE A 33 5.30 -3.86 -12.29
CA PHE A 33 6.74 -3.64 -12.30
C PHE A 33 7.51 -4.84 -11.75
N ALA A 34 7.13 -5.35 -10.58
CA ALA A 34 7.79 -6.50 -9.97
C ALA A 34 7.74 -7.74 -10.88
N ARG A 35 6.61 -7.96 -11.56
CA ARG A 35 6.42 -9.08 -12.49
C ARG A 35 7.18 -8.90 -13.80
N GLU A 36 7.25 -7.69 -14.35
CA GLU A 36 8.07 -7.37 -15.54
C GLU A 36 9.56 -7.63 -15.27
N HIS A 37 10.02 -7.32 -14.06
CA HIS A 37 11.40 -7.51 -13.62
C HIS A 37 11.59 -8.70 -12.68
N LYS A 38 10.74 -9.74 -12.82
CA LYS A 38 10.64 -10.88 -11.90
C LYS A 38 11.98 -11.46 -11.44
N ARG A 39 12.91 -11.72 -12.37
CA ARG A 39 14.22 -12.30 -12.03
C ARG A 39 15.05 -11.39 -11.13
N ALA A 40 15.09 -10.10 -11.44
CA ALA A 40 15.86 -9.12 -10.69
C ALA A 40 15.26 -8.88 -9.30
N VAL A 41 13.94 -8.66 -9.24
CA VAL A 41 13.22 -8.42 -7.97
C VAL A 41 13.31 -9.64 -7.07
N TYR A 42 13.10 -10.84 -7.61
CA TYR A 42 13.26 -12.07 -6.86
C TYR A 42 14.68 -12.24 -6.32
N HIS A 43 15.71 -12.01 -7.14
CA HIS A 43 17.11 -12.08 -6.68
C HIS A 43 17.43 -11.06 -5.59
N ILE A 44 16.93 -9.82 -5.68
CA ILE A 44 17.08 -8.82 -4.61
C ILE A 44 16.46 -9.36 -3.32
N TYR A 45 15.20 -9.81 -3.42
CA TYR A 45 14.42 -10.28 -2.28
C TYR A 45 15.03 -11.51 -1.60
N THR A 46 15.67 -12.41 -2.36
CA THR A 46 16.36 -13.60 -1.81
C THR A 46 17.84 -13.37 -1.50
N SER A 47 18.35 -12.13 -1.59
CA SER A 47 19.75 -11.81 -1.35
C SER A 47 19.95 -10.93 -0.12
N SER A 48 21.20 -10.56 0.17
CA SER A 48 21.56 -9.57 1.20
C SER A 48 20.95 -8.18 0.98
N HIS A 49 20.35 -7.91 -0.19
CA HIS A 49 19.70 -6.64 -0.51
C HIS A 49 18.20 -6.61 -0.15
N ARG A 50 17.66 -7.68 0.46
CA ARG A 50 16.25 -7.78 0.87
C ARG A 50 15.80 -6.57 1.70
N LEU A 51 16.60 -6.16 2.68
CA LEU A 51 16.27 -5.04 3.58
C LEU A 51 16.07 -3.71 2.81
N GLU A 52 16.81 -3.47 1.74
CA GLU A 52 16.66 -2.23 0.95
C GLU A 52 15.37 -2.26 0.13
N LEU A 53 14.98 -3.43 -0.39
CA LEU A 53 13.69 -3.59 -1.04
C LEU A 53 12.53 -3.43 -0.05
N GLU A 54 12.63 -4.02 1.14
CA GLU A 54 11.61 -3.88 2.20
C GLU A 54 11.44 -2.42 2.63
N LYS A 55 12.54 -1.67 2.82
CA LYS A 55 12.47 -0.22 3.11
C LYS A 55 11.74 0.57 2.02
N HIS A 56 11.97 0.24 0.74
CA HIS A 56 11.27 0.91 -0.36
C HIS A 56 9.78 0.60 -0.34
N VAL A 57 9.40 -0.68 -0.18
CA VAL A 57 8.00 -1.10 -0.09
C VAL A 57 7.31 -0.45 1.11
N ASP A 58 7.95 -0.47 2.29
CA ASP A 58 7.42 0.12 3.51
C ASP A 58 7.18 1.64 3.39
N ARG A 59 8.08 2.34 2.69
CA ARG A 59 7.93 3.78 2.44
C ARG A 59 6.71 4.06 1.56
N ILE A 60 6.58 3.35 0.44
CA ILE A 60 5.44 3.51 -0.49
C ILE A 60 4.13 3.19 0.21
N SER A 61 4.07 2.04 0.89
CA SER A 61 2.85 1.58 1.54
C SER A 61 2.43 2.52 2.67
N GLY A 62 3.40 3.10 3.38
CA GLY A 62 3.19 4.15 4.37
C GLY A 62 2.60 5.43 3.79
N GLU A 63 3.26 6.03 2.80
CA GLU A 63 2.84 7.30 2.18
C GLU A 63 1.45 7.18 1.53
N MET A 64 1.24 6.10 0.77
CA MET A 64 -0.04 5.77 0.14
C MET A 64 -1.16 5.60 1.17
N MET A 65 -0.97 4.73 2.18
CA MET A 65 -2.05 4.40 3.11
C MET A 65 -2.38 5.57 4.04
N HIS A 66 -1.37 6.34 4.47
CA HIS A 66 -1.58 7.56 5.23
C HIS A 66 -2.48 8.53 4.46
N SER A 67 -2.12 8.83 3.22
CA SER A 67 -2.86 9.77 2.37
C SER A 67 -4.28 9.28 2.07
N TYR A 68 -4.44 7.96 1.85
CA TYR A 68 -5.76 7.36 1.66
C TYR A 68 -6.63 7.48 2.91
N VAL A 69 -6.09 7.21 4.09
CA VAL A 69 -6.81 7.36 5.38
C VAL A 69 -7.19 8.81 5.63
N GLU A 70 -6.32 9.78 5.35
CA GLU A 70 -6.66 11.21 5.46
C GLU A 70 -7.82 11.60 4.53
N ALA A 71 -7.82 11.11 3.28
CA ALA A 71 -8.94 11.33 2.36
C ALA A 71 -10.25 10.69 2.88
N GLN A 72 -10.18 9.50 3.47
CA GLN A 72 -11.34 8.85 4.09
C GLN A 72 -11.81 9.53 5.38
N ALA A 73 -10.90 10.20 6.10
CA ALA A 73 -11.19 10.98 7.29
C ALA A 73 -11.80 12.35 6.96
N HIS A 74 -11.74 12.81 5.71
CA HIS A 74 -12.25 14.11 5.31
C HIS A 74 -13.71 14.31 5.76
N GLY A 75 -13.94 15.42 6.47
CA GLY A 75 -15.23 15.79 7.07
C GLY A 75 -15.53 15.14 8.43
N LEU A 76 -14.66 14.27 8.95
CA LEU A 76 -14.79 13.66 10.27
C LEU A 76 -13.85 14.34 11.28
N ARG A 77 -14.33 14.54 12.52
CA ARG A 77 -13.49 14.98 13.65
C ARG A 77 -12.96 13.72 14.35
N VAL A 78 -11.81 13.20 13.95
CA VAL A 78 -11.23 11.95 14.48
C VAL A 78 -9.82 12.22 14.99
N SER A 79 -9.40 11.50 16.03
CA SER A 79 -8.06 11.65 16.59
C SER A 79 -6.98 11.14 15.64
N GLU A 80 -5.79 11.75 15.68
CA GLU A 80 -4.62 11.27 14.91
C GLU A 80 -4.20 9.85 15.33
N ALA A 81 -4.44 9.48 16.60
CA ALA A 81 -4.17 8.14 17.10
C ALA A 81 -5.05 7.07 16.42
N ASP A 82 -6.35 7.35 16.26
CA ASP A 82 -7.27 6.42 15.59
C ASP A 82 -6.97 6.29 14.11
N LYS A 83 -6.69 7.42 13.43
CA LYS A 83 -6.25 7.40 12.03
C LYS A 83 -4.98 6.57 11.87
N LYS A 84 -4.01 6.75 12.76
CA LYS A 84 -2.76 5.99 12.73
C LYS A 84 -3.00 4.49 12.91
N LEU A 85 -3.86 4.07 13.85
CA LEU A 85 -4.19 2.66 14.05
C LEU A 85 -4.81 2.04 12.79
N VAL A 86 -5.74 2.74 12.15
CA VAL A 86 -6.36 2.28 10.89
C VAL A 86 -5.32 2.24 9.76
N CYS A 87 -4.51 3.29 9.62
CA CYS A 87 -3.44 3.34 8.63
C CYS A 87 -2.46 2.17 8.80
N ASP A 88 -1.99 1.91 10.02
CA ASP A 88 -1.06 0.83 10.31
C ASP A 88 -1.66 -0.54 9.98
N LEU A 89 -2.90 -0.82 10.40
CA LEU A 89 -3.55 -2.10 10.14
C LEU A 89 -3.65 -2.40 8.63
N TYR A 90 -4.13 -1.42 7.85
CA TYR A 90 -4.28 -1.60 6.41
C TYR A 90 -2.92 -1.67 5.72
N ARG A 91 -1.96 -0.81 6.11
CA ARG A 91 -0.58 -0.84 5.59
C ARG A 91 0.08 -2.19 5.80
N PHE A 92 0.00 -2.74 7.01
CA PHE A 92 0.55 -4.05 7.32
C PHE A 92 -0.08 -5.13 6.46
N GLY A 93 -1.42 -5.17 6.39
CA GLY A 93 -2.12 -6.17 5.58
C GLY A 93 -1.72 -6.14 4.10
N ILE A 94 -1.71 -4.97 3.47
CA ILE A 94 -1.35 -4.86 2.05
C ILE A 94 0.13 -5.19 1.78
N THR A 95 1.01 -4.82 2.71
CA THR A 95 2.45 -5.02 2.59
C THR A 95 2.79 -6.50 2.75
N ASP A 96 2.19 -7.18 3.73
CA ASP A 96 2.38 -8.61 3.94
C ASP A 96 1.85 -9.45 2.77
N ILE A 97 0.71 -9.08 2.19
CA ILE A 97 0.19 -9.73 0.97
C ILE A 97 1.20 -9.62 -0.18
N PHE A 98 1.82 -8.44 -0.34
CA PHE A 98 2.82 -8.23 -1.38
C PHE A 98 4.09 -9.06 -1.12
N TYR A 99 4.58 -9.12 0.12
CA TYR A 99 5.74 -9.93 0.48
C TYR A 99 5.49 -11.42 0.33
N GLU A 100 4.32 -11.92 0.74
CA GLU A 100 3.93 -13.32 0.54
C GLU A 100 3.94 -13.69 -0.96
N TRP A 101 3.44 -12.79 -1.81
CA TRP A 101 3.48 -12.97 -3.26
C TRP A 101 4.92 -12.98 -3.83
N LEU A 102 5.81 -12.12 -3.31
CA LEU A 102 7.24 -12.16 -3.68
C LEU A 102 7.90 -13.47 -3.24
N GLU A 103 7.63 -13.94 -2.01
CA GLU A 103 8.15 -15.19 -1.44
C GLU A 103 7.72 -16.41 -2.24
N ASN A 104 6.47 -16.45 -2.69
CA ASN A 104 5.93 -17.51 -3.51
C ASN A 104 6.37 -17.43 -4.99
N GLY A 105 7.25 -16.48 -5.30
CA GLY A 105 7.87 -16.33 -6.61
C GLY A 105 6.93 -15.72 -7.63
N MET A 106 6.02 -14.85 -7.22
CA MET A 106 5.14 -14.04 -8.08
C MET A 106 4.37 -14.89 -9.08
N LYS A 107 3.67 -15.94 -8.61
CA LYS A 107 2.96 -16.91 -9.45
C LYS A 107 1.46 -16.63 -9.51
N GLU A 108 0.91 -16.17 -8.41
CA GLU A 108 -0.49 -15.86 -8.23
C GLU A 108 -0.88 -14.61 -9.03
N ASP A 109 -2.17 -14.52 -9.37
CA ASP A 109 -2.75 -13.32 -9.96
C ASP A 109 -3.03 -12.27 -8.87
N LEU A 110 -1.96 -11.60 -8.43
CA LEU A 110 -2.03 -10.59 -7.39
C LEU A 110 -2.94 -9.41 -7.78
N GLU A 111 -3.02 -9.06 -9.06
CA GLU A 111 -3.92 -7.99 -9.52
C GLU A 111 -5.39 -8.36 -9.28
N ALA A 112 -5.80 -9.58 -9.63
CA ALA A 112 -7.16 -10.05 -9.33
C ALA A 112 -7.44 -10.10 -7.81
N GLN A 113 -6.45 -10.51 -7.01
CA GLN A 113 -6.56 -10.53 -5.55
C GLN A 113 -6.74 -9.11 -4.97
N ILE A 114 -5.94 -8.14 -5.42
CA ILE A 114 -6.02 -6.72 -4.98
C ILE A 114 -7.39 -6.14 -5.32
N ARG A 115 -7.87 -6.31 -6.56
CA ARG A 115 -9.20 -5.82 -6.97
C ARG A 115 -10.31 -6.43 -6.12
N ARG A 116 -10.20 -7.73 -5.79
CA ARG A 116 -11.18 -8.39 -4.92
C ARG A 116 -11.13 -7.86 -3.48
N LEU A 117 -9.94 -7.65 -2.93
CA LEU A 117 -9.75 -7.08 -1.59
C LEU A 117 -10.31 -5.66 -1.50
N SER A 118 -10.07 -4.84 -2.52
CA SER A 118 -10.62 -3.49 -2.60
C SER A 118 -12.15 -3.48 -2.56
N LEU A 119 -12.80 -4.36 -3.34
CA LEU A 119 -14.26 -4.53 -3.27
C LEU A 119 -14.74 -4.95 -1.87
N LEU A 120 -14.04 -5.90 -1.22
CA LEU A 120 -14.39 -6.37 0.13
C LEU A 120 -14.23 -5.28 1.20
N PHE A 121 -13.29 -4.36 1.02
CA PHE A 121 -12.96 -3.33 1.99
C PHE A 121 -13.46 -1.93 1.64
N THR A 122 -14.18 -1.78 0.53
CA THR A 122 -14.75 -0.50 0.10
C THR A 122 -15.60 0.11 1.21
N GLY A 123 -15.25 1.33 1.62
CA GLY A 123 -15.94 2.08 2.68
C GLY A 123 -15.60 1.68 4.12
N ASN A 124 -14.86 0.58 4.35
CA ASN A 124 -14.57 0.10 5.71
C ASN A 124 -13.74 1.09 6.52
N ILE A 125 -12.76 1.75 5.92
CA ILE A 125 -11.93 2.76 6.60
C ILE A 125 -12.81 3.91 7.11
N ARG A 126 -13.59 4.54 6.22
CA ARG A 126 -14.49 5.63 6.62
C ARG A 126 -15.49 5.18 7.68
N ALA A 127 -16.11 4.00 7.52
CA ALA A 127 -17.04 3.46 8.50
C ALA A 127 -16.40 3.25 9.89
N SER A 128 -15.15 2.78 9.94
CA SER A 128 -14.42 2.63 11.20
C SER A 128 -14.09 3.98 11.84
N LEU A 129 -13.64 4.96 11.06
CA LEU A 129 -13.35 6.30 11.56
C LEU A 129 -14.61 7.03 12.06
N SER A 130 -15.76 6.87 11.38
CA SER A 130 -17.03 7.45 11.81
C SER A 130 -17.48 6.98 13.19
N ARG A 131 -17.11 5.75 13.61
CA ARG A 131 -17.50 5.20 14.93
C ARG A 131 -16.79 5.87 16.09
N VAL A 132 -15.65 6.50 15.84
CA VAL A 132 -14.80 7.15 16.86
C VAL A 132 -14.80 8.67 16.70
N GLN A 133 -15.78 9.21 15.96
CA GLN A 133 -15.89 10.64 15.73
C GLN A 133 -16.14 11.39 17.06
N ILE A 134 -15.34 12.41 17.29
CA ILE A 134 -15.43 13.30 18.46
C ILE A 134 -16.60 14.25 18.23
N PRO A 135 -17.54 14.39 19.20
CA PRO A 135 -18.64 15.33 19.10
C PRO A 135 -18.16 16.77 18.84
N ALA A 136 -18.99 17.57 18.16
CA ALA A 136 -18.80 19.01 18.16
C ALA A 136 -19.03 19.53 19.60
N GLU A 137 -18.22 20.50 20.03
CA GLU A 137 -18.52 21.23 21.27
C GLU A 137 -19.77 22.08 21.01
N SER A 138 -20.82 21.85 21.82
CA SER A 138 -22.10 22.58 21.79
C SER A 138 -21.96 23.99 22.34
#